data_AF-A0A7G9T6E8-F1
#
_entry.id   AF-A0A7G9T6E8-F1
#
_cell.length_a   1.000
_cell.length_b   1.000
_cell.length_c   1.000
_cell.angle_alpha   90.00
_cell.angle_beta   90.00
_cell.angle_gamma   90.00
#
_symmetry.space_group_name_H-M   'P 1'
#
loop_
_entity.id
_entity.type
_entity.pdbx_description
1 polymer ?
#
loop_
_entity_poly.entity_id
_entity_poly.type
_entity_poly.pdbx_seq_one_letter_code
_entity_poly.pdbx_strand_id
1 'polypeptide(L)'
;MKIVVAPDSFKGSLKSNEASAAIVRGIQKVFQTAETIEVPMADGGEGTVTAIVKATNGQIKQMRVQGPDGEMVSAHYGLLPDQQTVVIESAETSGMQYVNASTSNPFQLNTFGLGQMIRACLDQGYRRMIIGLGGVATNDGGIGLATALGARFYNARHETIQPLPHYMRDIAYVDLSALDQRLNEVDLKIAADVTNPFLGTEGATFVFGRQKGLITDNQMVRMTIGLEHYAEKLTVATGTDYSLEVGSGAAGGLGFVLLNLFNRHELISGGQLVIEMSHFNEIVSDADILFVGEGSLDNQTQFGKSPVRTACAAKKVNPQIVVIGLAGHIGDVTALYTQGIDTVFSITSGVLTQEYAMQQADRLLTATAENVSRLINIVVERDQK
;
A
#
# COMPACT_ATOMS: atom_id res chain seq x y z
N MET A 1 -9.17 20.70 -23.80
CA MET A 1 -8.63 19.35 -23.55
C MET A 1 -8.43 19.19 -22.07
N LYS A 2 -9.03 18.17 -21.48
CA LYS A 2 -8.91 17.80 -20.08
C LYS A 2 -8.09 16.52 -19.97
N ILE A 3 -7.00 16.57 -19.21
CA ILE A 3 -6.05 15.47 -19.03
C ILE A 3 -6.00 15.09 -17.56
N VAL A 4 -6.27 13.83 -17.26
CA VAL A 4 -6.16 13.29 -15.90
C VAL A 4 -4.85 12.51 -15.79
N VAL A 5 -4.13 12.69 -14.68
CA VAL A 5 -2.84 12.06 -14.41
C VAL A 5 -2.94 11.28 -13.12
N ALA A 6 -3.09 9.96 -13.24
CA ALA A 6 -3.34 9.03 -12.14
C ALA A 6 -2.34 7.85 -12.11
N PRO A 7 -1.03 8.11 -11.95
CA PRO A 7 -0.03 7.07 -11.76
C PRO A 7 -0.05 6.52 -10.33
N ASP A 8 0.41 5.27 -10.20
CA ASP A 8 0.89 4.70 -8.94
C ASP A 8 2.37 5.07 -8.72
N SER A 9 2.91 4.69 -7.57
CA SER A 9 4.34 4.78 -7.26
C SER A 9 5.20 3.96 -8.24
N PHE A 10 6.36 4.51 -8.55
CA PHE A 10 7.44 3.80 -9.21
C PHE A 10 8.30 3.21 -8.10
N LYS A 11 7.90 2.03 -7.60
CA LYS A 11 8.41 1.42 -6.36
C LYS A 11 9.94 1.50 -6.24
N GLY A 12 10.39 2.07 -5.12
CA GLY A 12 11.81 2.31 -4.83
C GLY A 12 12.43 3.54 -5.53
N SER A 13 11.65 4.32 -6.27
CA SER A 13 12.13 5.46 -7.06
C SER A 13 11.30 6.72 -6.85
N LEU A 14 10.06 6.78 -7.35
CA LEU A 14 9.17 7.94 -7.21
C LEU A 14 7.90 7.55 -6.46
N LYS A 15 7.47 8.39 -5.54
CA LYS A 15 6.11 8.34 -4.98
C LYS A 15 5.09 8.73 -6.04
N SER A 16 3.82 8.31 -5.87
CA SER A 16 2.76 8.56 -6.86
C SER A 16 2.54 10.06 -7.11
N ASN A 17 2.66 10.92 -6.10
CA ASN A 17 2.58 12.38 -6.25
C ASN A 17 3.76 12.98 -7.03
N GLU A 18 4.97 12.44 -6.85
CA GLU A 18 6.15 12.85 -7.61
C GLU A 18 6.04 12.42 -9.08
N ALA A 19 5.56 11.20 -9.31
CA ALA A 19 5.27 10.69 -10.65
C ALA A 19 4.19 11.53 -11.35
N SER A 20 3.09 11.87 -10.66
CA SER A 20 2.07 12.79 -11.18
C SER A 20 2.67 14.12 -11.60
N ALA A 21 3.45 14.75 -10.71
CA ALA A 21 4.08 16.04 -11.00
C ALA A 21 5.05 15.98 -12.20
N ALA A 22 5.82 14.90 -12.34
CA ALA A 22 6.71 14.70 -13.50
C ALA A 22 5.93 14.58 -14.82
N ILE A 23 4.85 13.80 -14.84
CA ILE A 23 3.99 13.65 -16.02
C ILE A 23 3.36 15.00 -16.40
N VAL A 24 2.81 15.74 -15.42
CA VAL A 24 2.24 17.08 -15.62
C VAL A 24 3.27 18.04 -16.22
N ARG A 25 4.51 18.06 -15.69
CA ARG A 25 5.59 18.89 -16.26
C ARG A 25 5.88 18.55 -17.71
N GLY A 26 5.81 17.27 -18.09
CA GLY A 26 5.99 16.84 -19.49
C GLY A 26 4.85 17.32 -20.39
N ILE A 27 3.59 17.16 -19.93
CA ILE A 27 2.38 17.60 -20.63
C ILE A 27 2.42 19.11 -20.89
N GLN A 28 2.73 19.91 -19.86
CA GLN A 28 2.68 21.37 -19.91
C GLN A 28 3.71 22.00 -20.88
N LYS A 29 4.78 21.28 -21.24
CA LYS A 29 5.71 21.74 -22.28
C LYS A 29 5.10 21.78 -23.69
N VAL A 30 4.00 21.05 -23.89
CA VAL A 30 3.29 20.97 -25.18
C VAL A 30 1.92 21.63 -25.06
N PHE A 31 1.12 21.21 -24.08
CA PHE A 31 -0.25 21.70 -23.87
C PHE A 31 -0.32 22.68 -22.70
N GLN A 32 0.13 23.92 -22.93
CA GLN A 32 0.18 24.96 -21.88
C GLN A 32 -1.20 25.38 -21.36
N THR A 33 -2.26 25.17 -22.14
CA THR A 33 -3.63 25.56 -21.82
C THR A 33 -4.54 24.37 -21.47
N ALA A 34 -4.01 23.14 -21.46
CA ALA A 34 -4.81 21.98 -21.09
C ALA A 34 -5.12 22.01 -19.58
N GLU A 35 -6.36 21.69 -19.24
CA GLU A 35 -6.75 21.43 -17.86
C GLU A 35 -6.12 20.09 -17.46
N THR A 36 -5.22 20.12 -16.48
CA THR A 36 -4.54 18.91 -16.01
C THR A 36 -4.90 18.65 -14.55
N ILE A 37 -5.47 17.48 -14.26
CA ILE A 37 -5.88 17.08 -12.91
C ILE A 37 -5.01 15.90 -12.45
N GLU A 38 -4.30 16.10 -11.34
CA GLU A 38 -3.51 15.04 -10.71
C GLU A 38 -4.36 14.24 -9.72
N VAL A 39 -4.44 12.92 -9.91
CA VAL A 39 -5.06 12.00 -8.96
C VAL A 39 -4.07 10.88 -8.63
N PRO A 40 -3.06 11.13 -7.78
CA PRO A 40 -2.08 10.10 -7.43
C PRO A 40 -2.79 8.85 -6.88
N MET A 41 -2.49 7.69 -7.45
CA MET A 41 -3.09 6.43 -7.04
C MET A 41 -2.20 5.70 -6.03
N ALA A 42 -2.78 4.73 -5.32
CA ALA A 42 -2.07 3.82 -4.43
C ALA A 42 -2.82 2.47 -4.33
N ASP A 43 -2.10 1.41 -3.98
CA ASP A 43 -2.59 0.02 -3.84
C ASP A 43 -2.96 -0.35 -2.39
N GLY A 44 -3.13 0.65 -1.51
CA GLY A 44 -3.29 0.46 -0.07
C GLY A 44 -1.95 0.40 0.68
N GLY A 45 -0.81 0.41 -0.03
CA GLY A 45 0.52 0.55 0.56
C GLY A 45 0.98 2.00 0.72
N GLU A 46 2.28 2.21 0.48
CA GLU A 46 2.94 3.52 0.60
C GLU A 46 2.26 4.58 -0.27
N GLY A 47 1.92 5.72 0.33
CA GLY A 47 1.36 6.89 -0.38
C GLY A 47 -0.17 6.97 -0.39
N THR A 48 -0.88 5.96 0.11
CA THR A 48 -2.35 5.93 0.26
C THR A 48 -2.90 7.10 1.08
N VAL A 49 -2.32 7.39 2.25
CA VAL A 49 -2.63 8.54 3.12
C VAL A 49 -2.46 9.84 2.34
N THR A 50 -1.33 10.01 1.65
CA THR A 50 -1.06 11.25 0.90
C THR A 50 -2.07 11.42 -0.23
N ALA A 51 -2.36 10.35 -0.98
CA ALA A 51 -3.35 10.34 -2.05
C ALA A 51 -4.74 10.73 -1.54
N ILE A 52 -5.23 10.06 -0.50
CA ILE A 52 -6.57 10.29 0.05
C ILE A 52 -6.67 11.69 0.68
N VAL A 53 -5.66 12.12 1.44
CA VAL A 53 -5.68 13.45 2.08
C VAL A 53 -5.65 14.57 1.06
N LYS A 54 -4.82 14.45 0.00
CA LYS A 54 -4.80 15.43 -1.09
C LYS A 54 -6.15 15.48 -1.79
N ALA A 55 -6.74 14.33 -2.11
CA ALA A 55 -7.98 14.27 -2.88
C ALA A 55 -9.22 14.73 -2.08
N THR A 56 -9.22 14.50 -0.77
CA THR A 56 -10.33 14.90 0.12
C THR A 56 -10.13 16.27 0.77
N ASN A 57 -8.99 16.93 0.57
CA ASN A 57 -8.60 18.15 1.28
C ASN A 57 -8.57 17.97 2.82
N GLY A 58 -8.04 16.81 3.25
CA GLY A 58 -7.81 16.48 4.65
C GLY A 58 -6.56 17.14 5.24
N GLN A 59 -6.13 16.69 6.41
CA GLN A 59 -4.93 17.16 7.09
C GLN A 59 -3.96 16.01 7.35
N ILE A 60 -2.68 16.22 7.04
CA ILE A 60 -1.61 15.33 7.51
C ILE A 60 -1.27 15.71 8.96
N LYS A 61 -1.29 14.71 9.83
CA LYS A 61 -0.83 14.78 11.22
C LYS A 61 0.44 13.95 11.37
N GLN A 62 1.27 14.34 12.32
CA GLN A 62 2.57 13.72 12.58
C GLN A 62 2.64 13.29 14.03
N MET A 63 3.30 12.16 14.29
CA MET A 63 3.61 11.70 15.62
C MET A 63 4.92 10.92 15.66
N ARG A 64 5.48 10.73 16.86
CA ARG A 64 6.64 9.85 17.08
C ARG A 64 6.19 8.53 17.65
N VAL A 65 6.62 7.44 17.04
CA VAL A 65 6.36 6.06 17.45
C VAL A 65 7.62 5.22 17.27
N GLN A 66 7.62 3.99 17.75
CA GLN A 66 8.69 3.05 17.44
C GLN A 66 8.62 2.60 15.97
N GLY A 67 9.78 2.50 15.33
CA GLY A 67 9.98 1.88 14.04
C GLY A 67 10.05 0.36 14.17
N PRO A 68 10.26 -0.36 13.06
CA PRO A 68 10.23 -1.82 13.07
C PRO A 68 11.36 -2.44 13.90
N ASP A 69 12.48 -1.75 14.07
CA ASP A 69 13.65 -2.16 14.86
C ASP A 69 13.62 -1.65 16.32
N GLY A 70 12.55 -0.92 16.71
CA GLY A 70 12.38 -0.34 18.03
C GLY A 70 12.89 1.10 18.18
N GLU A 71 13.63 1.63 17.20
CA GLU A 71 14.09 3.02 17.21
C GLU A 71 12.95 4.01 16.96
N MET A 72 13.02 5.24 17.48
CA MET A 72 11.91 6.18 17.35
C MET A 72 11.87 6.84 15.97
N VAL A 73 10.80 6.58 15.21
CA VAL A 73 10.53 7.19 13.89
C VAL A 73 9.49 8.31 13.97
N SER A 74 9.52 9.19 12.98
CA SER A 74 8.45 10.15 12.73
C SER A 74 7.50 9.54 11.71
N ALA A 75 6.25 9.36 12.12
CA ALA A 75 5.20 8.74 11.32
C ALA A 75 4.04 9.71 11.10
N HIS A 76 3.35 9.58 9.98
CA HIS A 76 2.23 10.42 9.59
C HIS A 76 0.94 9.63 9.48
N TYR A 77 -0.18 10.32 9.69
CA TYR A 77 -1.52 9.82 9.40
C TYR A 77 -2.38 10.95 8.85
N GLY A 78 -3.40 10.61 8.08
CA GLY A 78 -4.38 11.53 7.54
C GLY A 78 -5.56 11.70 8.48
N LEU A 79 -6.07 12.92 8.61
CA LEU A 79 -7.37 13.24 9.20
C LEU A 79 -8.27 13.80 8.10
N LEU A 80 -9.40 13.15 7.86
CA LEU A 80 -10.33 13.58 6.81
C LEU A 80 -11.12 14.82 7.22
N PRO A 81 -11.74 15.54 6.26
CA PRO A 81 -12.48 16.77 6.54
C PRO A 81 -13.61 16.63 7.56
N ASP A 82 -14.17 15.43 7.69
CA ASP A 82 -15.21 15.12 8.68
C ASP A 82 -14.74 15.17 10.14
N GLN A 83 -13.43 15.35 10.37
CA GLN A 83 -12.77 15.41 11.69
C GLN A 83 -12.98 14.15 12.55
N GLN A 84 -13.35 13.02 11.94
CA GLN A 84 -13.68 11.78 12.64
C GLN A 84 -12.98 10.56 12.05
N THR A 85 -12.66 10.60 10.76
CA THR A 85 -12.01 9.50 10.04
C THR A 85 -10.51 9.74 9.94
N VAL A 86 -9.73 8.77 10.38
CA VAL A 86 -8.27 8.76 10.21
C VAL A 86 -7.83 7.74 9.18
N VAL A 87 -6.80 8.08 8.42
CA VAL A 87 -6.16 7.21 7.42
C VAL A 87 -4.74 6.95 7.87
N ILE A 88 -4.36 5.69 8.00
CA ILE A 88 -3.07 5.23 8.53
C ILE A 88 -2.43 4.31 7.49
N GLU A 89 -1.12 4.36 7.35
CA GLU A 89 -0.34 3.42 6.56
C GLU A 89 0.56 2.58 7.48
N SER A 90 0.58 1.26 7.27
CA SER A 90 1.52 0.39 7.99
C SER A 90 2.99 0.72 7.68
N ALA A 91 3.27 1.25 6.48
CA ALA A 91 4.60 1.64 6.07
C ALA A 91 5.18 2.80 6.92
N GLU A 92 4.35 3.70 7.44
CA GLU A 92 4.79 4.84 8.26
C GLU A 92 5.44 4.44 9.59
N THR A 93 5.20 3.21 10.05
CA THR A 93 5.76 2.71 11.33
C THR A 93 6.57 1.44 11.16
N SER A 94 6.32 0.68 10.10
CA SER A 94 6.88 -0.67 9.91
C SER A 94 7.43 -0.86 8.50
N GLY A 95 7.66 0.23 7.77
CA GLY A 95 8.03 0.24 6.37
C GLY A 95 9.44 -0.23 6.05
N MET A 96 9.64 -0.70 4.81
CA MET A 96 10.94 -1.11 4.28
C MET A 96 11.97 0.02 4.26
N GLN A 97 11.54 1.28 4.22
CA GLN A 97 12.43 2.45 4.25
C GLN A 97 13.20 2.61 5.57
N TYR A 98 12.79 1.94 6.64
CA TYR A 98 13.49 1.98 7.94
C TYR A 98 14.56 0.91 8.09
N VAL A 99 14.66 -0.03 7.14
CA VAL A 99 15.63 -1.13 7.22
C VAL A 99 16.58 -1.12 6.04
N ASN A 100 17.79 -1.62 6.26
CA ASN A 100 18.79 -1.83 5.22
C ASN A 100 19.37 -3.25 5.32
N ALA A 101 20.27 -3.64 4.42
CA ALA A 101 20.83 -4.98 4.40
C ALA A 101 21.50 -5.41 5.74
N SER A 102 21.97 -4.46 6.55
CA SER A 102 22.58 -4.72 7.86
C SER A 102 21.60 -4.74 9.03
N THR A 103 20.41 -4.13 8.90
CA THR A 103 19.38 -4.06 9.96
C THR A 103 18.13 -4.89 9.67
N SER A 104 18.00 -5.45 8.47
CA SER A 104 16.87 -6.27 8.03
C SER A 104 16.97 -7.71 8.54
N ASN A 105 16.88 -7.90 9.87
CA ASN A 105 16.66 -9.22 10.44
C ASN A 105 15.15 -9.41 10.72
N PRO A 106 14.41 -10.16 9.88
CA PRO A 106 12.97 -10.30 10.02
C PRO A 106 12.51 -10.82 11.39
N PHE A 107 13.37 -11.57 12.10
CA PHE A 107 13.05 -12.11 13.43
C PHE A 107 13.11 -11.08 14.56
N GLN A 108 13.66 -9.90 14.29
CA GLN A 108 13.84 -8.81 15.25
C GLN A 108 12.98 -7.59 14.91
N LEU A 109 12.23 -7.63 13.81
CA LEU A 109 11.35 -6.53 13.40
C LEU A 109 9.94 -6.75 13.93
N ASN A 110 9.26 -5.68 14.35
CA ASN A 110 7.91 -5.75 14.89
C ASN A 110 7.02 -4.56 14.48
N THR A 111 5.73 -4.70 14.74
CA THR A 111 4.67 -3.74 14.39
C THR A 111 4.18 -2.91 15.57
N PHE A 112 4.93 -2.83 16.67
CA PHE A 112 4.52 -2.13 17.89
C PHE A 112 4.20 -0.66 17.65
N GLY A 113 4.97 0.03 16.81
CA GLY A 113 4.71 1.41 16.40
C GLY A 113 3.34 1.65 15.78
N LEU A 114 2.84 0.70 14.99
CA LEU A 114 1.50 0.80 14.39
C LEU A 114 0.43 0.78 15.47
N GLY A 115 0.55 -0.12 16.45
CA GLY A 115 -0.37 -0.16 17.59
C GLY A 115 -0.27 1.11 18.47
N GLN A 116 0.92 1.69 18.63
CA GLN A 116 1.07 3.00 19.29
C GLN A 116 0.32 4.11 18.54
N MET A 117 0.39 4.12 17.21
CA MET A 117 -0.33 5.08 16.38
C MET A 117 -1.85 4.90 16.49
N ILE A 118 -2.35 3.67 16.40
CA ILE A 118 -3.78 3.36 16.57
C ILE A 118 -4.24 3.82 17.96
N ARG A 119 -3.50 3.48 19.02
CA ARG A 119 -3.83 3.91 20.39
C ARG A 119 -3.89 5.42 20.52
N ALA A 120 -2.92 6.15 19.96
CA ALA A 120 -2.94 7.61 19.97
C ALA A 120 -4.13 8.21 19.20
N CYS A 121 -4.60 7.54 18.14
CA CYS A 121 -5.82 7.92 17.44
C CYS A 121 -7.07 7.66 18.30
N LEU A 122 -7.12 6.53 19.01
CA LEU A 122 -8.20 6.23 19.95
C LEU A 122 -8.26 7.23 21.11
N ASP A 123 -7.11 7.67 21.62
CA ASP A 123 -6.97 8.67 22.68
C ASP A 123 -7.49 10.04 22.27
N GLN A 124 -7.44 10.36 20.98
CA GLN A 124 -8.06 11.55 20.39
C GLN A 124 -9.55 11.39 20.10
N GLY A 125 -10.12 10.22 20.35
CA GLY A 125 -11.55 9.96 20.17
C GLY A 125 -11.95 9.49 18.77
N TYR A 126 -10.99 9.24 17.86
CA TYR A 126 -11.33 8.72 16.53
C TYR A 126 -11.86 7.29 16.63
N ARG A 127 -12.90 7.01 15.85
CA ARG A 127 -13.58 5.69 15.76
C ARG A 127 -13.83 5.23 14.33
N ARG A 128 -13.44 6.01 13.33
CA ARG A 128 -13.46 5.59 11.92
C ARG A 128 -12.02 5.55 11.43
N MET A 129 -11.55 4.38 11.06
CA MET A 129 -10.16 4.17 10.71
C MET A 129 -10.05 3.47 9.36
N ILE A 130 -9.15 3.97 8.54
CA ILE A 130 -8.72 3.33 7.30
C ILE A 130 -7.25 2.98 7.48
N ILE A 131 -6.90 1.70 7.41
CA ILE A 131 -5.51 1.24 7.54
C ILE A 131 -5.08 0.60 6.22
N GLY A 132 -4.16 1.27 5.54
CA GLY A 132 -3.46 0.75 4.38
C GLY A 132 -2.37 -0.25 4.78
N LEU A 133 -2.41 -1.45 4.20
CA LEU A 133 -1.46 -2.52 4.42
C LEU A 133 -0.56 -2.71 3.19
N GLY A 134 0.69 -2.26 3.30
CA GLY A 134 1.70 -2.45 2.27
C GLY A 134 3.05 -1.87 2.65
N GLY A 135 4.07 -2.18 1.85
CA GLY A 135 5.42 -1.59 1.99
C GLY A 135 6.15 -1.93 3.29
N VAL A 136 5.76 -2.96 4.03
CA VAL A 136 6.35 -3.26 5.35
C VAL A 136 7.58 -4.16 5.29
N ALA A 137 8.51 -3.94 6.23
CA ALA A 137 9.66 -4.78 6.50
C ALA A 137 9.34 -5.99 7.40
N THR A 138 8.23 -5.94 8.15
CA THR A 138 7.93 -6.88 9.23
C THR A 138 7.27 -8.17 8.74
N ASN A 139 7.45 -9.25 9.51
CA ASN A 139 6.77 -10.53 9.31
C ASN A 139 6.39 -11.14 10.67
N ASP A 140 5.82 -10.31 11.54
CA ASP A 140 5.55 -10.58 12.94
C ASP A 140 4.09 -10.90 13.26
N GLY A 141 3.26 -11.21 12.25
CA GLY A 141 1.86 -11.57 12.46
C GLY A 141 1.06 -10.48 13.20
N GLY A 142 1.58 -9.25 13.26
CA GLY A 142 0.98 -8.19 14.06
C GLY A 142 1.11 -8.33 15.58
N ILE A 143 1.98 -9.19 16.11
CA ILE A 143 2.15 -9.37 17.56
C ILE A 143 2.59 -8.07 18.25
N GLY A 144 3.42 -7.25 17.58
CA GLY A 144 3.79 -5.92 18.04
C GLY A 144 2.57 -5.01 18.19
N LEU A 145 1.76 -4.92 17.13
CA LEU A 145 0.51 -4.16 17.13
C LEU A 145 -0.41 -4.61 18.27
N ALA A 146 -0.65 -5.91 18.40
CA ALA A 146 -1.52 -6.46 19.45
C ALA A 146 -1.03 -6.08 20.85
N THR A 147 0.28 -6.16 21.07
CA THR A 147 0.91 -5.82 22.36
C THR A 147 0.73 -4.35 22.70
N ALA A 148 0.93 -3.45 21.74
CA ALA A 148 0.75 -2.01 21.94
C ALA A 148 -0.71 -1.63 22.26
N LEU A 149 -1.67 -2.42 21.77
CA LEU A 149 -3.11 -2.29 22.06
C LEU A 149 -3.55 -3.01 23.35
N GLY A 150 -2.63 -3.66 24.07
CA GLY A 150 -2.87 -4.21 25.41
C GLY A 150 -2.91 -5.73 25.50
N ALA A 151 -2.73 -6.46 24.40
CA ALA A 151 -2.55 -7.91 24.46
C ALA A 151 -1.24 -8.27 25.19
N ARG A 152 -1.24 -9.38 25.94
CA ARG A 152 -0.04 -9.88 26.62
C ARG A 152 0.20 -11.32 26.26
N PHE A 153 1.46 -11.64 26.03
CA PHE A 153 1.92 -12.96 25.62
C PHE A 153 2.86 -13.51 26.68
N TYR A 154 2.64 -14.75 27.09
CA TYR A 154 3.44 -15.39 28.13
C TYR A 154 3.97 -16.75 27.67
N ASN A 155 5.16 -17.10 28.16
CA ASN A 155 5.70 -18.44 27.97
C ASN A 155 5.10 -19.44 28.96
N ALA A 156 5.51 -20.71 28.87
CA ALA A 156 5.03 -21.78 29.75
C ALA A 156 5.37 -21.58 31.25
N ARG A 157 6.31 -20.66 31.56
CA ARG A 157 6.68 -20.27 32.93
C ARG A 157 5.93 -19.03 33.42
N HIS A 158 4.94 -18.54 32.65
CA HIS A 158 4.21 -17.30 32.90
C HIS A 158 5.08 -16.03 32.87
N GLU A 159 6.22 -16.07 32.19
CA GLU A 159 7.05 -14.89 31.95
C GLU A 159 6.59 -14.18 30.67
N THR A 160 6.62 -12.85 30.66
CA THR A 160 6.21 -12.06 29.50
C THR A 160 7.15 -12.26 28.31
N ILE A 161 6.58 -12.45 27.13
CA ILE A 161 7.30 -12.56 25.88
C ILE A 161 7.39 -11.20 25.21
N GLN A 162 8.58 -10.85 24.72
CA GLN A 162 8.75 -9.68 23.87
C GLN A 162 8.03 -9.89 22.53
N PRO A 163 7.43 -8.85 21.94
CA PRO A 163 6.63 -8.97 20.73
C PRO A 163 7.51 -9.07 19.47
N LEU A 164 8.33 -10.11 19.39
CA LEU A 164 9.27 -10.36 18.30
C LEU A 164 9.01 -11.74 17.70
N PRO A 165 9.11 -11.88 16.37
CA PRO A 165 8.92 -13.18 15.71
C PRO A 165 9.85 -14.27 16.26
N HIS A 166 11.04 -13.88 16.74
CA HIS A 166 11.99 -14.79 17.37
C HIS A 166 11.36 -15.64 18.50
N TYR A 167 10.45 -15.06 19.28
CA TYR A 167 9.90 -15.67 20.49
C TYR A 167 8.50 -16.27 20.30
N MET A 168 7.93 -16.22 19.09
CA MET A 168 6.55 -16.65 18.86
C MET A 168 6.29 -18.11 19.21
N ARG A 169 7.26 -18.99 18.99
CA ARG A 169 7.15 -20.42 19.32
C ARG A 169 7.03 -20.68 20.82
N ASP A 170 7.46 -19.74 21.65
CA ASP A 170 7.49 -19.90 23.10
C ASP A 170 6.16 -19.47 23.75
N ILE A 171 5.23 -18.89 22.98
CA ILE A 171 3.93 -18.41 23.48
C ILE A 171 3.09 -19.58 23.99
N ALA A 172 2.85 -19.66 25.29
CA ALA A 172 1.96 -20.63 25.88
C ALA A 172 0.57 -20.05 26.16
N TYR A 173 0.50 -18.77 26.54
CA TYR A 173 -0.73 -18.10 26.95
C TYR A 173 -0.86 -16.72 26.32
N VAL A 174 -2.07 -16.37 25.91
CA VAL A 174 -2.45 -15.05 25.41
C VAL A 174 -3.53 -14.49 26.34
N ASP A 175 -3.28 -13.29 26.87
CA ASP A 175 -4.18 -12.56 27.75
C ASP A 175 -4.64 -11.29 27.05
N LEU A 176 -5.95 -11.20 26.79
CA LEU A 176 -6.61 -10.07 26.15
C LEU A 176 -7.41 -9.22 27.15
N SER A 177 -7.31 -9.48 28.46
CA SER A 177 -8.09 -8.75 29.48
C SER A 177 -7.75 -7.26 29.54
N ALA A 178 -6.55 -6.87 29.12
CA ALA A 178 -6.09 -5.49 29.04
C ALA A 178 -6.17 -4.90 27.63
N LEU A 179 -6.75 -5.63 26.66
CA LEU A 179 -6.96 -5.12 25.31
C LEU A 179 -7.87 -3.89 25.35
N ASP A 180 -7.51 -2.87 24.55
CA ASP A 180 -8.23 -1.61 24.49
C ASP A 180 -9.69 -1.82 24.06
N GLN A 181 -10.62 -1.57 24.99
CA GLN A 181 -12.05 -1.84 24.77
C GLN A 181 -12.66 -0.95 23.67
N ARG A 182 -12.00 0.16 23.32
CA ARG A 182 -12.45 1.07 22.26
C ARG A 182 -12.37 0.45 20.88
N LEU A 183 -11.59 -0.62 20.69
CA LEU A 183 -11.53 -1.38 19.43
C LEU A 183 -12.90 -1.92 19.00
N ASN A 184 -13.78 -2.20 19.97
CA ASN A 184 -15.16 -2.64 19.72
C ASN A 184 -16.05 -1.55 19.11
N GLU A 185 -15.66 -0.28 19.26
CA GLU A 185 -16.38 0.89 18.77
C GLU A 185 -15.86 1.38 17.42
N VAL A 186 -14.69 0.91 16.99
CA VAL A 186 -14.06 1.35 15.74
C VAL A 186 -14.73 0.69 14.55
N ASP A 187 -15.08 1.50 13.55
CA ASP A 187 -15.37 1.06 12.18
C ASP A 187 -14.05 1.08 11.39
N LEU A 188 -13.51 -0.11 11.13
CA LEU A 188 -12.20 -0.31 10.51
C LEU A 188 -12.33 -0.73 9.04
N LYS A 189 -11.76 0.06 8.13
CA LYS A 189 -11.49 -0.36 6.76
C LYS A 189 -10.02 -0.76 6.63
N ILE A 190 -9.77 -1.96 6.16
CA ILE A 190 -8.43 -2.49 5.92
C ILE A 190 -8.21 -2.49 4.41
N ALA A 191 -7.29 -1.67 3.93
CA ALA A 191 -6.98 -1.54 2.51
C ALA A 191 -5.77 -2.41 2.15
N ALA A 192 -6.00 -3.48 1.37
CA ALA A 192 -4.95 -4.37 0.89
C ALA A 192 -5.29 -4.94 -0.50
N ASP A 193 -4.31 -4.95 -1.41
CA ASP A 193 -4.47 -5.47 -2.78
C ASP A 193 -3.91 -6.89 -2.97
N VAL A 194 -3.59 -7.58 -1.87
CA VAL A 194 -3.17 -8.98 -1.90
C VAL A 194 -4.28 -9.89 -1.38
N THR A 195 -4.47 -11.04 -2.04
CA THR A 195 -5.45 -12.06 -1.64
C THR A 195 -4.85 -13.16 -0.77
N ASN A 196 -3.54 -13.11 -0.54
CA ASN A 196 -2.79 -14.14 0.18
C ASN A 196 -3.32 -14.34 1.61
N PRO A 197 -3.53 -15.59 2.06
CA PRO A 197 -3.84 -15.90 3.46
C PRO A 197 -2.64 -15.62 4.37
N PHE A 198 -2.86 -15.66 5.68
CA PHE A 198 -1.77 -15.49 6.65
C PHE A 198 -0.83 -16.69 6.66
N LEU A 199 -1.40 -17.90 6.70
CA LEU A 199 -0.66 -19.17 6.74
C LEU A 199 -0.75 -19.94 5.42
N GLY A 200 -0.01 -21.05 5.34
CA GLY A 200 -0.01 -21.94 4.18
C GLY A 200 1.04 -21.58 3.12
N THR A 201 1.08 -22.36 2.04
CA THR A 201 2.10 -22.25 0.98
C THR A 201 2.00 -20.96 0.16
N GLU A 202 0.80 -20.37 0.10
CA GLU A 202 0.55 -19.05 -0.48
C GLU A 202 0.50 -17.94 0.58
N GLY A 203 0.89 -18.26 1.81
CA GLY A 203 0.81 -17.38 2.96
C GLY A 203 1.87 -16.27 2.97
N ALA A 204 1.71 -15.34 3.91
CA ALA A 204 2.52 -14.12 4.01
C ALA A 204 4.04 -14.39 3.96
N THR A 205 4.51 -15.39 4.71
CA THR A 205 5.93 -15.74 4.80
C THR A 205 6.46 -16.29 3.48
N PHE A 206 5.77 -17.23 2.84
CA PHE A 206 6.27 -17.89 1.63
C PHE A 206 6.31 -16.96 0.42
N VAL A 207 5.33 -16.07 0.30
CA VAL A 207 5.21 -15.16 -0.84
C VAL A 207 6.08 -13.91 -0.64
N PHE A 208 6.08 -13.32 0.55
CA PHE A 208 6.70 -12.01 0.80
C PHE A 208 7.92 -12.06 1.72
N GLY A 209 8.29 -13.22 2.27
CA GLY A 209 9.39 -13.33 3.22
C GLY A 209 10.75 -12.99 2.63
N ARG A 210 11.01 -13.38 1.37
CA ARG A 210 12.30 -13.15 0.71
C ARG A 210 12.65 -11.67 0.57
N GLN A 211 11.71 -10.86 0.09
CA GLN A 211 11.89 -9.41 -0.02
C GLN A 211 12.05 -8.71 1.33
N LYS A 212 11.63 -9.36 2.43
CA LYS A 212 11.79 -8.85 3.80
C LYS A 212 13.08 -9.31 4.47
N GLY A 213 13.88 -10.18 3.85
CA GLY A 213 15.15 -10.67 4.39
C GLY A 213 15.16 -12.13 4.87
N LEU A 214 14.10 -12.90 4.64
CA LEU A 214 14.11 -14.36 4.87
C LEU A 214 14.73 -15.06 3.65
N ILE A 215 16.06 -15.21 3.66
CA ILE A 215 16.82 -15.64 2.48
C ILE A 215 16.89 -17.17 2.34
N THR A 216 16.88 -17.90 3.46
CA THR A 216 17.03 -19.37 3.46
C THR A 216 15.73 -20.09 3.75
N ASP A 217 15.55 -21.29 3.17
CA ASP A 217 14.36 -22.12 3.43
C ASP A 217 14.21 -22.46 4.92
N ASN A 218 15.33 -22.67 5.63
CA ASN A 218 15.31 -22.88 7.08
C ASN A 218 14.76 -21.68 7.86
N GLN A 219 15.06 -20.44 7.44
CA GLN A 219 14.48 -19.24 8.05
C GLN A 219 12.98 -19.15 7.76
N MET A 220 12.57 -19.44 6.52
CA MET A 220 11.16 -19.45 6.12
C MET A 220 10.37 -20.46 6.95
N VAL A 221 10.85 -21.70 7.05
CA VAL A 221 10.22 -22.77 7.87
C VAL A 221 10.17 -22.37 9.34
N ARG A 222 11.27 -21.85 9.92
CA ARG A 222 11.30 -21.41 11.31
C ARG A 222 10.27 -20.30 11.58
N MET A 223 10.18 -19.32 10.70
CA MET A 223 9.23 -18.22 10.80
C MET A 223 7.79 -18.74 10.72
N THR A 224 7.50 -19.59 9.74
CA THR A 224 6.18 -20.21 9.56
C THR A 224 5.73 -20.97 10.81
N ILE A 225 6.58 -21.83 11.38
CA ILE A 225 6.24 -22.56 12.62
C ILE A 225 5.90 -21.60 13.77
N GLY A 226 6.63 -20.48 13.88
CA GLY A 226 6.32 -19.46 14.89
C GLY A 226 4.96 -18.79 14.66
N LEU A 227 4.67 -18.41 13.41
CA LEU A 227 3.41 -17.75 13.05
C LEU A 227 2.21 -18.69 13.14
N GLU A 228 2.35 -19.96 12.76
CA GLU A 228 1.32 -20.99 12.94
C GLU A 228 0.97 -21.17 14.41
N HIS A 229 1.99 -21.28 15.27
CA HIS A 229 1.80 -21.41 16.71
C HIS A 229 1.16 -20.15 17.31
N TYR A 230 1.62 -18.96 16.92
CA TYR A 230 1.02 -17.69 17.33
C TYR A 230 -0.45 -17.59 16.88
N ALA A 231 -0.77 -17.97 15.64
CA ALA A 231 -2.13 -17.97 15.13
C ALA A 231 -3.03 -18.87 15.97
N GLU A 232 -2.60 -20.10 16.27
CA GLU A 232 -3.34 -21.02 17.12
C GLU A 232 -3.66 -20.39 18.49
N LYS A 233 -2.65 -19.80 19.15
CA LYS A 233 -2.83 -19.19 20.47
C LYS A 233 -3.72 -17.96 20.44
N LEU A 234 -3.63 -17.13 19.40
CA LEU A 234 -4.49 -15.97 19.25
C LEU A 234 -5.94 -16.40 18.97
N THR A 235 -6.16 -17.35 18.05
CA THR A 235 -7.48 -17.92 17.73
C THR A 235 -8.16 -18.50 18.96
N VAL A 236 -7.43 -19.19 19.84
CA VAL A 236 -7.98 -19.68 21.11
C VAL A 236 -8.42 -18.54 22.03
N ALA A 237 -7.69 -17.43 22.05
CA ALA A 237 -7.99 -16.28 22.92
C ALA A 237 -9.11 -15.38 22.37
N THR A 238 -9.22 -15.24 21.05
CA THR A 238 -10.24 -14.41 20.38
C THR A 238 -11.53 -15.19 20.08
N GLY A 239 -11.42 -16.52 19.91
CA GLY A 239 -12.53 -17.39 19.49
C GLY A 239 -12.82 -17.36 17.99
N THR A 240 -11.99 -16.69 17.19
CA THR A 240 -12.15 -16.53 15.73
C THR A 240 -10.87 -16.93 15.01
N ASP A 241 -10.99 -17.66 13.90
CA ASP A 241 -9.85 -18.04 13.06
C ASP A 241 -9.90 -17.34 11.70
N TYR A 242 -8.99 -16.37 11.51
CA TYR A 242 -8.79 -15.68 10.23
C TYR A 242 -7.49 -16.09 9.53
N SER A 243 -6.83 -17.17 9.97
CA SER A 243 -5.49 -17.54 9.50
C SER A 243 -5.45 -17.92 8.00
N LEU A 244 -6.59 -18.33 7.45
CA LEU A 244 -6.77 -18.67 6.04
C LEU A 244 -7.71 -17.71 5.30
N GLU A 245 -8.16 -16.64 5.97
CA GLU A 245 -9.04 -15.63 5.36
C GLU A 245 -8.31 -14.92 4.21
N VAL A 246 -9.04 -14.61 3.13
CA VAL A 246 -8.45 -13.96 1.96
C VAL A 246 -7.89 -12.60 2.38
N GLY A 247 -6.62 -12.34 2.04
CA GLY A 247 -5.91 -11.10 2.38
C GLY A 247 -5.48 -10.95 3.84
N SER A 248 -5.74 -11.93 4.70
CA SER A 248 -5.22 -11.94 6.08
C SER A 248 -3.68 -11.94 6.16
N GLY A 249 -2.99 -12.37 5.10
CA GLY A 249 -1.54 -12.33 4.99
C GLY A 249 -0.95 -10.96 4.67
N ALA A 250 -1.79 -9.96 4.38
CA ALA A 250 -1.34 -8.62 4.04
C ALA A 250 -0.37 -8.06 5.09
N ALA A 251 0.69 -7.43 4.59
CA ALA A 251 1.73 -6.81 5.39
C ALA A 251 2.30 -7.72 6.52
N GLY A 252 2.56 -8.99 6.21
CA GLY A 252 3.22 -9.91 7.16
C GLY A 252 2.31 -10.43 8.27
N GLY A 253 1.00 -10.47 8.01
CA GLY A 253 -0.01 -10.91 8.98
C GLY A 253 -0.66 -9.78 9.79
N LEU A 254 -0.44 -8.52 9.40
CA LEU A 254 -1.21 -7.40 9.94
C LEU A 254 -2.70 -7.52 9.60
N GLY A 255 -3.04 -8.03 8.40
CA GLY A 255 -4.42 -8.34 8.05
C GLY A 255 -5.05 -9.29 9.08
N PHE A 256 -4.39 -10.41 9.36
CA PHE A 256 -4.83 -11.42 10.33
C PHE A 256 -5.07 -10.84 11.73
N VAL A 257 -4.14 -10.04 12.26
CA VAL A 257 -4.31 -9.49 13.61
C VAL A 257 -5.41 -8.44 13.66
N LEU A 258 -5.56 -7.60 12.64
CA LEU A 258 -6.59 -6.57 12.61
C LEU A 258 -7.99 -7.21 12.53
N LEU A 259 -8.16 -8.26 11.74
CA LEU A 259 -9.39 -9.05 11.69
C LEU A 259 -9.72 -9.69 13.04
N ASN A 260 -8.72 -10.16 13.78
CA ASN A 260 -8.92 -10.79 15.09
C ASN A 260 -9.22 -9.82 16.23
N LEU A 261 -8.72 -8.58 16.17
CA LEU A 261 -8.79 -7.63 17.29
C LEU A 261 -9.92 -6.60 17.18
N PHE A 262 -10.45 -6.35 15.99
CA PHE A 262 -11.51 -5.37 15.76
C PHE A 262 -12.83 -6.10 15.48
N ASN A 263 -13.92 -5.70 16.15
CA ASN A 263 -15.22 -6.35 15.93
C ASN A 263 -15.91 -5.92 14.64
N ARG A 264 -15.61 -4.72 14.14
CA ARG A 264 -16.22 -4.15 12.93
C ARG A 264 -15.11 -3.80 11.97
N HIS A 265 -14.95 -4.66 10.98
CA HIS A 265 -13.92 -4.50 9.98
C HIS A 265 -14.44 -4.85 8.59
N GLU A 266 -13.85 -4.24 7.57
CA GLU A 266 -14.05 -4.56 6.18
C GLU A 266 -12.69 -4.61 5.48
N LEU A 267 -12.37 -5.73 4.82
CA LEU A 267 -11.23 -5.81 3.94
C LEU A 267 -11.64 -5.34 2.55
N ILE A 268 -10.98 -4.29 2.06
CA ILE A 268 -11.26 -3.67 0.77
C ILE A 268 -9.98 -3.56 -0.05
N SER A 269 -10.14 -3.51 -1.38
CA SER A 269 -9.02 -3.21 -2.27
C SER A 269 -8.53 -1.78 -2.02
N GLY A 270 -7.22 -1.62 -1.91
CA GLY A 270 -6.58 -0.31 -1.74
C GLY A 270 -6.79 0.58 -2.95
N GLY A 271 -6.57 0.06 -4.16
CA GLY A 271 -6.86 0.80 -5.39
C GLY A 271 -8.33 1.23 -5.50
N GLN A 272 -9.28 0.34 -5.13
CA GLN A 272 -10.71 0.68 -5.14
C GLN A 272 -11.03 1.79 -4.14
N LEU A 273 -10.48 1.72 -2.93
CA LEU A 273 -10.65 2.76 -1.92
C LEU A 273 -10.16 4.13 -2.42
N VAL A 274 -8.99 4.18 -3.06
CA VAL A 274 -8.44 5.44 -3.57
C VAL A 274 -9.32 6.00 -4.69
N ILE A 275 -9.83 5.15 -5.59
CA ILE A 275 -10.78 5.56 -6.65
C ILE A 275 -12.02 6.22 -6.04
N GLU A 276 -12.61 5.61 -5.00
CA GLU A 276 -13.81 6.13 -4.34
C GLU A 276 -13.53 7.45 -3.60
N MET A 277 -12.49 7.46 -2.76
CA MET A 277 -12.18 8.60 -1.89
C MET A 277 -11.63 9.80 -2.65
N SER A 278 -11.10 9.60 -3.85
CA SER A 278 -10.58 10.69 -4.69
C SER A 278 -11.61 11.29 -5.64
N HIS A 279 -12.87 10.82 -5.61
CA HIS A 279 -13.89 11.22 -6.58
C HIS A 279 -13.43 10.98 -8.03
N PHE A 280 -12.57 9.97 -8.25
CA PHE A 280 -11.92 9.72 -9.55
C PHE A 280 -12.93 9.58 -10.68
N ASN A 281 -14.03 8.86 -10.43
CA ASN A 281 -15.09 8.64 -11.42
C ASN A 281 -15.72 9.96 -11.90
N GLU A 282 -15.90 10.94 -11.02
CA GLU A 282 -16.43 12.25 -11.40
C GLU A 282 -15.40 13.03 -12.23
N ILE A 283 -14.13 12.97 -11.82
CA ILE A 283 -13.01 13.66 -12.48
C ILE A 283 -12.81 13.19 -13.93
N VAL A 284 -12.94 11.89 -14.20
CA VAL A 284 -12.70 11.29 -15.53
C VAL A 284 -13.91 11.31 -16.47
N SER A 285 -15.10 11.69 -15.96
CA SER A 285 -16.35 11.61 -16.71
C SER A 285 -16.38 12.45 -18.00
N ASP A 286 -15.64 13.56 -18.01
CA ASP A 286 -15.48 14.54 -19.08
C ASP A 286 -14.00 14.69 -19.51
N ALA A 287 -13.13 13.76 -19.11
CA ALA A 287 -11.72 13.78 -19.49
C ALA A 287 -11.48 13.22 -20.89
N ASP A 288 -10.54 13.81 -21.62
CA ASP A 288 -10.17 13.34 -22.97
C ASP A 288 -9.08 12.24 -22.88
N ILE A 289 -8.12 12.44 -21.98
CA ILE A 289 -6.92 11.60 -21.85
C ILE A 289 -6.67 11.29 -20.38
N LEU A 290 -6.31 10.04 -20.10
CA LEU A 290 -5.86 9.57 -18.81
C LEU A 290 -4.45 9.00 -18.92
N PHE A 291 -3.50 9.56 -18.16
CA PHE A 291 -2.21 8.95 -17.94
C PHE A 291 -2.25 8.08 -16.69
N VAL A 292 -1.92 6.80 -16.83
CA VAL A 292 -1.64 5.87 -15.73
C VAL A 292 -0.16 5.48 -15.77
N GLY A 293 0.35 4.87 -14.72
CA GLY A 293 1.73 4.36 -14.73
C GLY A 293 2.13 3.69 -13.43
N GLU A 294 3.16 2.85 -13.52
CA GLU A 294 3.80 2.20 -12.37
C GLU A 294 5.24 1.78 -12.74
N GLY A 295 6.00 1.29 -11.77
CA GLY A 295 7.38 0.85 -12.00
C GLY A 295 7.54 -0.26 -13.06
N SER A 296 6.58 -1.19 -13.15
CA SER A 296 6.57 -2.28 -14.13
C SER A 296 5.15 -2.56 -14.62
N LEU A 297 4.89 -2.41 -15.91
CA LEU A 297 3.65 -2.87 -16.55
C LEU A 297 3.92 -4.21 -17.24
N ASP A 298 3.31 -5.27 -16.73
CA ASP A 298 3.50 -6.64 -17.20
C ASP A 298 2.23 -7.49 -17.03
N ASN A 299 2.33 -8.78 -17.34
CA ASN A 299 1.21 -9.72 -17.28
C ASN A 299 0.65 -9.87 -15.85
N GLN A 300 1.38 -9.48 -14.80
CA GLN A 300 0.84 -9.47 -13.43
C GLN A 300 -0.03 -8.25 -13.15
N THR A 301 0.18 -7.14 -13.87
CA THR A 301 -0.65 -5.94 -13.75
C THR A 301 -2.12 -6.22 -14.09
N GLN A 302 -2.37 -7.21 -14.96
CA GLN A 302 -3.72 -7.64 -15.34
C GLN A 302 -4.58 -8.14 -14.17
N PHE A 303 -3.95 -8.58 -13.07
CA PHE A 303 -4.66 -9.13 -11.90
C PHE A 303 -5.14 -8.02 -10.95
N GLY A 304 -5.50 -6.87 -11.51
CA GLY A 304 -6.06 -5.75 -10.76
C GLY A 304 -5.01 -4.96 -9.97
N LYS A 305 -3.84 -4.68 -10.55
CA LYS A 305 -2.98 -3.61 -10.02
C LYS A 305 -3.55 -2.23 -10.35
N SER A 306 -2.99 -1.21 -9.68
CA SER A 306 -3.46 0.18 -9.76
C SER A 306 -3.68 0.69 -11.20
N PRO A 307 -2.77 0.50 -12.18
CA PRO A 307 -2.99 1.04 -13.54
C PRO A 307 -4.22 0.46 -14.25
N VAL A 308 -4.41 -0.86 -14.19
CA VAL A 308 -5.57 -1.54 -14.79
C VAL A 308 -6.85 -1.17 -14.06
N ARG A 309 -6.85 -1.12 -12.72
CA ARG A 309 -8.04 -0.70 -11.96
C ARG A 309 -8.47 0.70 -12.34
N THR A 310 -7.52 1.62 -12.42
CA THR A 310 -7.74 3.02 -12.79
C THR A 310 -8.26 3.13 -14.22
N ALA A 311 -7.68 2.39 -15.16
CA ALA A 311 -8.13 2.32 -16.55
C ALA A 311 -9.57 1.76 -16.66
N CYS A 312 -9.85 0.63 -16.01
CA CYS A 312 -11.19 0.02 -15.96
C CYS A 312 -12.23 0.98 -15.36
N ALA A 313 -11.91 1.65 -14.25
CA ALA A 313 -12.82 2.61 -13.63
C ALA A 313 -13.11 3.79 -14.57
N ALA A 314 -12.09 4.32 -15.25
CA ALA A 314 -12.26 5.40 -16.20
C ALA A 314 -13.12 4.97 -17.40
N LYS A 315 -12.80 3.84 -18.05
CA LYS A 315 -13.57 3.32 -19.20
C LYS A 315 -15.01 2.98 -18.85
N LYS A 316 -15.29 2.59 -17.60
CA LYS A 316 -16.67 2.32 -17.14
C LYS A 316 -17.53 3.59 -17.11
N VAL A 317 -16.94 4.74 -16.76
CA VAL A 317 -17.64 6.02 -16.69
C VAL A 317 -17.62 6.75 -18.03
N ASN A 318 -16.48 6.75 -18.69
CA ASN A 318 -16.24 7.41 -19.97
C ASN A 318 -15.57 6.40 -20.93
N PRO A 319 -16.35 5.64 -21.72
CA PRO A 319 -15.80 4.64 -22.65
C PRO A 319 -14.87 5.19 -23.73
N GLN A 320 -14.93 6.50 -24.00
CA GLN A 320 -14.16 7.16 -25.06
C GLN A 320 -12.82 7.75 -24.59
N ILE A 321 -12.58 7.80 -23.27
CA ILE A 321 -11.32 8.34 -22.74
C ILE A 321 -10.12 7.54 -23.28
N VAL A 322 -9.07 8.23 -23.71
CA VAL A 322 -7.83 7.57 -24.14
C VAL A 322 -6.93 7.33 -22.94
N VAL A 323 -6.56 6.08 -22.67
CA VAL A 323 -5.76 5.68 -21.51
C VAL A 323 -4.35 5.31 -21.95
N ILE A 324 -3.36 6.01 -21.40
CA ILE A 324 -1.94 5.88 -21.74
C ILE A 324 -1.18 5.41 -20.50
N GLY A 325 -0.54 4.24 -20.59
CA GLY A 325 0.33 3.70 -19.56
C GLY A 325 1.78 4.14 -19.73
N LEU A 326 2.41 4.64 -18.65
CA LEU A 326 3.84 4.92 -18.59
C LEU A 326 4.52 3.98 -17.60
N ALA A 327 5.59 3.29 -18.00
CA ALA A 327 6.24 2.31 -17.15
C ALA A 327 7.76 2.42 -17.10
N GLY A 328 8.34 2.10 -15.93
CA GLY A 328 9.79 1.89 -15.77
C GLY A 328 10.28 0.69 -16.58
N HIS A 329 9.52 -0.40 -16.55
CA HIS A 329 9.74 -1.63 -17.30
C HIS A 329 8.45 -2.06 -17.99
N ILE A 330 8.56 -2.58 -19.21
CA ILE A 330 7.45 -3.17 -19.96
C ILE A 330 7.74 -4.65 -20.17
N GLY A 331 6.92 -5.50 -19.57
CA GLY A 331 6.89 -6.94 -19.84
C GLY A 331 5.90 -7.29 -20.96
N ASP A 332 5.22 -8.43 -20.85
CA ASP A 332 4.08 -8.73 -21.72
C ASP A 332 2.85 -7.91 -21.27
N VAL A 333 2.44 -6.97 -22.12
CA VAL A 333 1.30 -6.07 -21.87
C VAL A 333 0.08 -6.39 -22.73
N THR A 334 0.10 -7.48 -23.49
CA THR A 334 -0.95 -7.81 -24.47
C THR A 334 -2.34 -7.87 -23.82
N ALA A 335 -2.43 -8.46 -22.62
CA ALA A 335 -3.67 -8.56 -21.85
C ALA A 335 -4.16 -7.20 -21.31
N LEU A 336 -3.29 -6.19 -21.17
CA LEU A 336 -3.68 -4.88 -20.63
C LEU A 336 -4.51 -4.08 -21.63
N TYR A 337 -4.31 -4.31 -22.93
CA TYR A 337 -5.05 -3.62 -23.99
C TYR A 337 -6.55 -3.94 -23.98
N THR A 338 -6.91 -5.16 -23.60
CA THR A 338 -8.32 -5.57 -23.47
C THR A 338 -8.93 -5.16 -22.13
N GLN A 339 -8.13 -4.63 -21.21
CA GLN A 339 -8.55 -4.18 -19.88
C GLN A 339 -8.57 -2.64 -19.75
N GLY A 340 -8.64 -1.94 -20.88
CA GLY A 340 -8.92 -0.51 -20.92
C GLY A 340 -7.70 0.40 -21.03
N ILE A 341 -6.47 -0.11 -21.02
CA ILE A 341 -5.28 0.67 -21.38
C ILE A 341 -5.17 0.69 -22.92
N ASP A 342 -5.12 1.84 -23.57
CA ASP A 342 -5.08 1.92 -25.04
C ASP A 342 -3.67 1.83 -25.61
N THR A 343 -2.66 2.30 -24.86
CA THR A 343 -1.25 2.25 -25.28
C THR A 343 -0.29 2.32 -24.09
N VAL A 344 0.94 1.82 -24.26
CA VAL A 344 1.96 1.79 -23.20
C VAL A 344 3.31 2.29 -23.72
N PHE A 345 4.00 3.12 -22.93
CA PHE A 345 5.33 3.64 -23.22
C PHE A 345 6.31 3.40 -22.08
N SER A 346 7.54 2.99 -22.43
CA SER A 346 8.60 2.88 -21.45
C SER A 346 9.23 4.25 -21.21
N ILE A 347 9.57 4.56 -19.97
CA ILE A 347 10.30 5.78 -19.63
C ILE A 347 11.80 5.65 -19.88
N THR A 348 12.32 4.43 -20.00
CA THR A 348 13.75 4.21 -20.25
C THR A 348 14.05 4.43 -21.72
N SER A 349 14.95 5.37 -22.02
CA SER A 349 15.32 5.74 -23.40
C SER A 349 16.41 4.87 -24.03
N GLY A 350 16.83 3.77 -23.38
CA GLY A 350 17.93 2.91 -23.82
C GLY A 350 18.43 1.98 -22.71
N VAL A 351 19.59 1.37 -22.91
CA VAL A 351 20.23 0.50 -21.92
C VAL A 351 20.75 1.35 -20.75
N LEU A 352 20.14 1.18 -19.59
CA LEU A 352 20.51 1.84 -18.34
C LEU A 352 20.65 0.78 -17.24
N THR A 353 21.49 1.05 -16.24
CA THR A 353 21.43 0.25 -15.01
C THR A 353 20.13 0.56 -14.28
N GLN A 354 19.59 -0.42 -13.56
CA GLN A 354 18.36 -0.24 -12.78
C GLN A 354 18.49 0.90 -11.77
N GLU A 355 19.61 0.96 -11.06
CA GLU A 355 19.90 2.02 -10.09
C GLU A 355 19.86 3.41 -10.74
N TYR A 356 20.52 3.57 -11.89
CA TYR A 356 20.52 4.86 -12.60
C TYR A 356 19.13 5.23 -13.13
N ALA A 357 18.39 4.25 -13.66
CA ALA A 357 17.02 4.47 -14.12
C ALA A 357 16.11 4.92 -12.96
N MET A 358 16.23 4.31 -11.78
CA MET A 358 15.48 4.68 -10.58
C MET A 358 15.88 6.07 -10.07
N GLN A 359 17.16 6.43 -10.08
CA GLN A 359 17.63 7.76 -9.68
C GLN A 359 17.19 8.87 -10.66
N GLN A 360 17.06 8.55 -11.95
CA GLN A 360 16.71 9.51 -13.00
C GLN A 360 15.23 9.44 -13.41
N ALA A 361 14.41 8.67 -12.70
CA ALA A 361 13.03 8.39 -13.09
C ALA A 361 12.20 9.66 -13.30
N ASP A 362 12.39 10.69 -12.46
CA ASP A 362 11.69 11.99 -12.60
C ASP A 362 11.92 12.61 -13.98
N ARG A 363 13.20 12.69 -14.39
CA ARG A 363 13.62 13.25 -15.68
C ARG A 363 13.12 12.41 -16.84
N LEU A 364 13.25 11.08 -16.71
CA LEU A 364 12.84 10.11 -17.73
C LEU A 364 11.32 10.16 -17.96
N LEU A 365 10.54 10.12 -16.88
CA LEU A 365 9.09 10.17 -16.91
C LEU A 365 8.59 11.51 -17.50
N THR A 366 9.20 12.64 -17.09
CA THR A 366 8.91 13.96 -17.67
C THR A 366 9.16 13.99 -19.18
N ALA A 367 10.28 13.44 -19.64
CA ALA A 367 10.64 13.43 -21.06
C ALA A 367 9.71 12.53 -21.90
N THR A 368 9.32 11.37 -21.37
CA THR A 368 8.37 10.48 -22.05
C THR A 368 6.98 11.09 -22.13
N ALA A 369 6.47 11.68 -21.05
CA ALA A 369 5.19 12.39 -21.07
C ALA A 369 5.18 13.55 -22.08
N GLU A 370 6.29 14.29 -22.21
CA GLU A 370 6.46 15.32 -23.23
C GLU A 370 6.37 14.72 -24.65
N ASN A 371 7.12 13.64 -24.93
CA ASN A 371 7.13 13.01 -26.25
C ASN A 371 5.76 12.46 -26.66
N VAL A 372 5.04 11.83 -25.73
CA VAL A 372 3.67 11.36 -25.95
C VAL A 372 2.74 12.55 -26.23
N SER A 373 2.87 13.63 -25.46
CA SER A 373 2.08 14.85 -25.67
C SER A 373 2.35 15.49 -27.03
N ARG A 374 3.60 15.49 -27.51
CA ARG A 374 3.96 15.94 -28.87
C ARG A 374 3.29 15.10 -29.95
N LEU A 375 3.26 13.77 -29.78
CA LEU A 375 2.58 12.87 -30.70
C LEU A 375 1.08 13.19 -30.77
N ILE A 376 0.42 13.35 -29.62
CA ILE A 376 -1.00 13.71 -29.54
C ILE A 376 -1.25 15.05 -30.24
N ASN A 377 -0.42 16.07 -30.00
CA ASN A 377 -0.57 17.39 -30.61
C ASN A 377 -0.53 17.32 -32.15
N ILE A 378 0.36 16.49 -32.72
CA ILE A 378 0.45 16.30 -34.17
C ILE A 378 -0.84 15.70 -34.74
N VAL A 379 -1.47 14.76 -34.03
CA VAL A 379 -2.73 14.12 -34.48
C VAL A 379 -3.88 15.12 -34.37
N VAL A 380 -4.02 15.81 -33.24
CA VAL A 380 -5.10 16.78 -33.00
C VAL A 380 -5.02 17.96 -33.98
N GLU A 381 -3.83 18.48 -34.28
CA GLU A 381 -3.65 19.55 -35.27
C GLU A 381 -4.01 19.12 -36.70
N ARG A 382 -3.94 17.83 -37.02
CA ARG A 382 -4.35 17.30 -38.33
C ARG A 382 -5.86 17.19 -38.44
N ASP A 383 -6.56 16.81 -37.37
CA ASP A 383 -8.02 16.70 -37.38
C ASP A 383 -8.73 18.07 -37.39
N GLN A 384 -8.03 19.15 -37.01
CA GLN A 384 -8.55 20.52 -37.06
C GLN A 384 -8.32 21.25 -38.41
N LYS A 385 -7.55 20.64 -39.33
CA LYS A 385 -7.27 21.18 -40.67
C LYS A 385 -8.08 20.44 -41.72
#